data_AF-A0A2H1WUI6-F1
#
_entry.id   AF-A0A2H1WUI6-F1
#
_cell.length_a   1.000
_cell.length_b   1.000
_cell.length_c   1.000
_cell.angle_alpha   90.00
_cell.angle_beta   90.00
_cell.angle_gamma   90.00
#
_symmetry.space_group_name_H-M   'P 1'
#
loop_
_entity.id
_entity.type
_entity.pdbx_description
1 polymer ?
#
loop_
_entity_poly.entity_id
_entity_poly.type
_entity_poly.pdbx_seq_one_letter_code
_entity_poly.pdbx_strand_id
1 'polypeptide(L)'
;MCIITPSLGTFLLRDSAQEEHLFSVSFRKYGRSLHARIEHYQHTFSFDSHDPAVFAAPTVTKLIEHYKDPACVMFFEPMLTAPLPRSEPFSLQQLARAVI
;
A
#
# COMPACT_ATOMS: atom_id res chain seq x y z
N MET A 1 -2.15 18.34 20.70
CA MET A 1 -1.91 17.69 19.40
C MET A 1 -3.17 16.89 19.07
N CYS A 2 -4.10 17.47 18.31
CA CYS A 2 -5.31 16.74 17.90
C CYS A 2 -4.89 15.58 17.01
N ILE A 3 -5.09 14.35 17.48
CA ILE A 3 -4.99 13.17 16.63
C ILE A 3 -6.23 13.24 15.73
N ILE A 4 -6.14 13.95 14.61
CA ILE A 4 -7.16 13.86 13.57
C ILE A 4 -7.12 12.40 13.11
N THR A 5 -8.14 11.64 13.46
CA THR A 5 -8.31 10.29 12.91
C THR A 5 -8.33 10.42 11.39
N PRO A 6 -7.47 9.68 10.66
CA PRO A 6 -7.44 9.78 9.21
C PRO A 6 -8.83 9.49 8.63
N SER A 7 -9.20 10.21 7.58
CA SER A 7 -10.42 9.97 6.82
C SER A 7 -10.42 8.57 6.20
N LEU A 8 -11.61 8.07 5.84
CA LEU A 8 -11.75 6.80 5.12
C LEU A 8 -10.93 6.83 3.82
N GLY A 9 -10.16 5.76 3.57
CA GLY A 9 -9.31 5.61 2.39
C GLY A 9 -7.96 6.31 2.46
N THR A 10 -7.66 6.99 3.57
CA THR A 10 -6.30 7.45 3.83
C THR A 10 -5.37 6.25 3.98
N PHE A 11 -4.23 6.27 3.28
CA PHE A 11 -3.28 5.16 3.29
C PHE A 11 -1.81 5.60 3.26
N LEU A 12 -0.90 4.70 3.62
CA LEU A 12 0.53 4.84 3.41
C LEU A 12 1.12 3.52 2.89
N LEU A 13 2.16 3.65 2.06
CA LEU A 13 3.05 2.56 1.68
C LEU A 13 4.27 2.59 2.60
N ARG A 14 4.65 1.43 3.14
CA ARG A 14 5.81 1.29 4.03
C ARG A 14 6.52 -0.04 3.81
N ASP A 15 7.71 -0.14 4.36
CA ASP A 15 8.39 -1.42 4.49
C ASP A 15 7.55 -2.36 5.37
N SER A 16 7.54 -3.64 5.01
CA SER A 16 6.93 -4.67 5.85
C SER A 16 7.74 -4.85 7.13
N ALA A 17 7.07 -5.29 8.20
CA ALA A 17 7.76 -5.74 9.41
C ALA A 17 8.17 -7.22 9.34
N GLN A 18 7.83 -7.91 8.26
CA GLN A 18 8.13 -9.32 8.05
C GLN A 18 9.16 -9.50 6.94
N GLU A 19 10.12 -10.40 7.18
CA GLU A 19 11.27 -10.61 6.30
C GLU A 19 10.89 -11.11 4.91
N GLU A 20 9.78 -11.85 4.79
CA GLU A 20 9.32 -12.44 3.53
C GLU A 20 8.68 -11.45 2.56
N HIS A 21 8.35 -10.23 3.00
CA HIS A 21 7.65 -9.24 2.19
C HIS A 21 8.40 -7.91 2.22
N LEU A 22 8.63 -7.27 1.08
CA LEU A 22 9.31 -5.97 1.06
C LEU A 22 8.38 -4.84 1.52
N PHE A 23 7.13 -4.85 1.06
CA PHE A 23 6.21 -3.73 1.25
C PHE A 23 4.89 -4.12 1.92
N SER A 24 4.27 -3.14 2.55
CA SER A 24 2.91 -3.23 3.07
C SER A 24 2.19 -1.89 2.92
N VAL A 25 0.88 -1.95 2.72
CA VAL A 25 0.01 -0.77 2.84
C VAL A 25 -0.67 -0.77 4.20
N SER A 26 -0.79 0.40 4.80
CA SER A 26 -1.63 0.63 5.97
C SER A 26 -2.68 1.65 5.60
N PHE A 27 -3.96 1.35 5.83
CA PHE A 27 -5.07 2.14 5.31
C PHE A 27 -6.25 2.21 6.27
N ARG A 28 -7.09 3.23 6.11
CA ARG A 28 -8.29 3.44 6.92
C ARG A 28 -9.54 2.93 6.19
N LYS A 29 -10.23 1.92 6.74
CA LYS A 29 -11.51 1.42 6.23
C LYS A 29 -12.45 1.08 7.38
N TYR A 30 -13.75 1.33 7.24
CA TYR A 30 -14.79 1.04 8.25
C TYR A 30 -14.47 1.54 9.67
N GLY A 31 -13.91 2.76 9.77
CA GLY A 31 -13.53 3.34 11.07
C GLY A 31 -12.35 2.62 11.76
N ARG A 32 -11.63 1.75 11.05
CA ARG A 32 -10.49 0.97 11.54
C ARG A 32 -9.26 1.21 10.68
N SER A 33 -8.09 0.98 11.27
CA SER A 33 -6.83 0.92 10.54
C SER A 33 -6.54 -0.53 10.22
N LEU A 34 -6.27 -0.81 8.95
CA LEU A 34 -6.01 -2.14 8.41
C LEU A 34 -4.65 -2.17 7.73
N HIS A 35 -4.10 -3.37 7.56
CA HIS A 35 -2.79 -3.57 6.95
C HIS A 35 -2.87 -4.72 5.95
N ALA A 36 -2.29 -4.55 4.78
CA ALA A 36 -2.16 -5.60 3.77
C ALA A 36 -0.70 -5.67 3.30
N ARG A 37 -0.17 -6.88 3.20
CA ARG A 37 1.18 -7.11 2.65
C ARG A 37 1.08 -7.17 1.14
N ILE A 38 2.10 -6.66 0.46
CA ILE A 38 2.19 -6.79 -0.98
C ILE A 38 3.07 -7.99 -1.27
N GLU A 39 2.50 -8.99 -1.92
CA GLU A 39 3.19 -10.19 -2.36
C GLU A 39 3.87 -9.95 -3.72
N HIS A 40 4.99 -10.60 -3.96
CA HIS A 40 5.69 -10.57 -5.25
C HIS A 40 5.86 -11.99 -5.78
N TYR A 41 5.21 -12.28 -6.91
CA TYR A 41 5.21 -13.59 -7.52
C TYR A 41 5.14 -13.46 -9.05
N GLN A 42 5.92 -14.28 -9.76
CA GLN A 42 6.02 -14.26 -11.24
C GLN A 42 6.19 -12.84 -11.83
N HIS A 43 7.06 -12.02 -11.23
CA HIS A 43 7.32 -10.63 -11.65
C HIS A 43 6.12 -9.68 -11.55
N THR A 44 5.13 -10.03 -10.74
CA THR A 44 3.95 -9.21 -10.47
C THR A 44 3.75 -9.02 -8.98
N PHE A 45 3.04 -7.95 -8.63
CA PHE A 45 2.69 -7.57 -7.27
C PHE A 45 1.17 -7.67 -7.09
N SER A 46 0.72 -8.29 -6.00
CA SER A 46 -0.70 -8.40 -5.64
C SER A 46 -0.89 -8.44 -4.11
N PHE A 47 -2.15 -8.42 -3.65
CA PHE A 47 -2.49 -8.61 -2.23
C PHE A 47 -2.77 -10.08 -1.85
N ASP A 48 -2.87 -10.95 -2.86
CA ASP A 48 -2.89 -12.40 -2.77
C ASP A 48 -2.33 -12.91 -4.10
N SER A 49 -1.17 -13.57 -4.10
CA SER A 49 -0.51 -14.05 -5.33
C SER A 49 -0.96 -15.45 -5.74
N HIS A 50 -1.69 -16.14 -4.87
CA HIS A 50 -2.14 -17.50 -5.11
C HIS A 50 -3.57 -17.53 -5.67
N ASP A 51 -4.35 -16.48 -5.45
CA ASP A 51 -5.67 -16.31 -6.03
C ASP A 51 -5.61 -15.61 -7.41
N PRO A 52 -5.87 -16.31 -8.53
CA PRO A 52 -5.85 -15.72 -9.87
C PRO A 52 -6.98 -14.70 -10.11
N ALA A 53 -8.00 -14.63 -9.25
CA ALA A 53 -9.04 -13.61 -9.33
C ALA A 53 -8.59 -12.26 -8.73
N VAL A 54 -7.51 -12.25 -7.93
CA VAL A 54 -6.99 -11.02 -7.33
C VAL A 54 -6.10 -10.29 -8.33
N PHE A 55 -6.29 -8.97 -8.41
CA PHE A 55 -5.55 -8.15 -9.36
C PHE A 55 -4.04 -8.15 -9.06
N ALA A 56 -3.26 -8.35 -10.11
CA ALA A 56 -1.81 -8.32 -10.07
C ALA A 56 -1.26 -7.29 -11.08
N ALA A 57 -0.17 -6.61 -10.72
CA ALA A 57 0.45 -5.57 -11.53
C ALA A 57 1.97 -5.72 -11.61
N PRO A 58 2.63 -5.28 -12.69
CA PRO A 58 4.08 -5.38 -12.81
C PRO A 58 4.85 -4.40 -11.91
N THR A 59 4.18 -3.42 -11.32
CA THR A 59 4.78 -2.47 -10.37
C THR A 59 3.84 -2.18 -9.21
N VAL A 60 4.41 -1.86 -8.05
CA VAL A 60 3.65 -1.45 -6.85
C VAL A 60 2.81 -0.20 -7.13
N THR A 61 3.31 0.75 -7.91
CA THR A 61 2.54 1.97 -8.27
C THR A 61 1.27 1.62 -9.05
N LYS A 62 1.35 0.70 -10.01
CA LYS A 62 0.17 0.24 -10.77
C LYS A 62 -0.80 -0.57 -9.91
N LEU A 63 -0.28 -1.35 -8.96
CA LEU A 63 -1.11 -2.04 -7.97
C LEU A 63 -1.91 -1.02 -7.15
N ILE A 64 -1.26 0.02 -6.62
CA ILE A 64 -1.93 1.07 -5.84
C ILE A 64 -2.95 1.84 -6.68
N GLU A 65 -2.62 2.15 -7.93
CA GLU A 65 -3.50 2.86 -8.85
C GLU A 65 -4.82 2.11 -9.10
N HIS A 66 -4.78 0.77 -9.18
CA HIS A 66 -5.97 -0.06 -9.31
C HIS A 66 -6.94 0.08 -8.13
N TYR A 67 -6.43 0.15 -6.90
CA TYR A 67 -7.22 0.26 -5.67
C TYR A 67 -7.57 1.70 -5.27
N LYS A 68 -7.40 2.68 -6.17
CA LYS A 68 -7.62 4.10 -5.91
C LYS A 68 -9.09 4.52 -6.00
N ASP A 69 -9.90 3.85 -6.83
CA ASP A 69 -11.32 4.19 -7.00
C ASP A 69 -12.19 3.40 -6.01
N PRO A 70 -12.85 4.07 -5.05
CA PRO A 70 -13.67 3.39 -4.06
C PRO A 70 -14.92 2.70 -4.66
N ALA A 71 -15.34 3.06 -5.87
CA ALA A 71 -16.44 2.41 -6.57
C ALA A 71 -16.05 1.05 -7.18
N CYS A 72 -14.74 0.83 -7.39
CA CYS A 72 -14.19 -0.35 -8.06
C CYS A 72 -13.60 -1.38 -7.10
N VAL A 73 -13.60 -1.12 -5.78
CA VAL A 73 -13.01 -2.01 -4.77
C VAL A 73 -14.09 -2.71 -3.94
N MET A 74 -13.91 -4.02 -3.75
CA MET A 74 -14.77 -4.85 -2.93
C MET A 74 -14.62 -4.53 -1.44
N PHE A 75 -15.54 -5.06 -0.62
CA PHE A 75 -15.57 -4.76 0.81
C PHE A 75 -14.29 -5.25 1.55
N PHE A 76 -13.67 -6.34 1.08
CA PHE A 76 -12.45 -6.93 1.65
C PHE A 76 -11.16 -6.35 1.06
N GLU A 77 -11.25 -5.67 -0.08
CA GLU A 77 -10.08 -5.14 -0.77
C GLU A 77 -9.55 -3.85 -0.13
N PRO A 78 -8.26 -3.54 -0.29
CA PRO A 78 -7.70 -2.27 0.14
C PRO A 78 -8.38 -1.09 -0.56
N MET A 79 -8.64 -0.02 0.19
CA MET A 79 -9.17 1.22 -0.36
C MET A 79 -8.09 2.30 -0.22
N LEU A 80 -7.40 2.61 -1.31
CA LEU A 80 -6.17 3.41 -1.32
C LEU A 80 -6.39 4.76 -2.03
N THR A 81 -7.34 5.54 -1.52
CA THR A 81 -7.84 6.74 -2.23
C THR A 81 -7.00 7.99 -1.96
N ALA A 82 -6.49 8.15 -0.73
CA ALA A 82 -5.82 9.36 -0.28
C ALA A 82 -4.46 9.03 0.35
N PRO A 83 -3.32 9.28 -0.33
CA PRO A 83 -2.02 9.02 0.27
C PRO A 83 -1.76 9.97 1.44
N LEU A 84 -1.26 9.43 2.54
CA LEU A 84 -0.76 10.20 3.67
C LEU A 84 0.68 10.63 3.36
N PRO A 85 0.95 11.93 3.12
CA PRO A 85 2.29 12.40 2.81
C PRO A 85 3.22 12.20 4.00
N ARG A 86 4.48 11.94 3.69
CA ARG A 86 5.53 11.84 4.68
C ARG A 86 5.88 13.23 5.22
N SER A 87 6.15 13.33 6.52
CA SER A 87 6.56 14.59 7.17
C SER A 87 8.05 14.93 6.99
N GLU A 88 8.92 13.92 6.98
CA GLU A 88 10.38 14.09 6.94
C GLU A 88 11.00 13.49 5.68
N PRO A 89 12.09 14.06 5.13
CA PRO A 89 12.80 13.45 4.02
C PRO A 89 13.49 12.13 4.42
N PHE A 90 13.79 11.27 3.44
CA PHE A 90 14.70 10.15 3.63
C PHE A 90 16.14 10.64 3.90
N SER A 91 16.97 9.78 4.50
CA SER A 91 18.40 10.08 4.62
C SER A 91 19.07 10.17 3.24
N LEU A 92 20.16 10.94 3.14
CA LEU A 92 20.92 11.06 1.89
C LEU A 92 21.37 9.68 1.35
N GLN A 93 21.76 8.76 2.25
CA GLN A 93 22.15 7.41 1.87
C GLN A 93 21.00 6.63 1.22
N GLN A 94 19.79 6.74 1.78
CA GLN A 94 18.60 6.08 1.21
C GLN A 94 18.23 6.67 -0.15
N LEU A 95 18.31 8.00 -0.30
CA LEU A 95 18.06 8.69 -1.57
C LEU A 95 19.09 8.28 -2.63
N ALA A 96 20.38 8.25 -2.29
CA ALA A 96 21.44 7.83 -3.19
C ALA A 96 21.27 6.37 -3.63
N ARG A 97 20.91 5.48 -2.71
CA ARG A 97 20.63 4.06 -3.01
C ARG A 97 19.45 3.87 -3.97
N ALA A 98 18.48 4.79 -3.97
CA ALA A 98 17.31 4.68 -4.86
C ALA A 98 17.62 5.08 -6.32
N VAL A 99 18.75 5.73 -6.57
CA VAL A 99 19.14 6.23 -7.90
C VAL A 99 20.13 5.30 -8.62
N ILE A 100 20.94 4.56 -7.84
CA ILE A 100 21.95 3.61 -8.33
C ILE A 100 21.28 2.27 -8.66
#